data_AF-A0A935I2A5-F1
#
_entry.id   AF-A0A935I2A5-F1
#
_cell.length_a   1.000
_cell.length_b   1.000
_cell.length_c   1.000
_cell.angle_alpha   90.00
_cell.angle_beta   90.00
_cell.angle_gamma   90.00
#
_symmetry.space_group_name_H-M   'P 1'
#
loop_
_entity.id
_entity.type
_entity.pdbx_description
1 polymer ?
#
loop_
_entity_poly.entity_id
_entity_poly.type
_entity_poly.pdbx_seq_one_letter_code
_entity_poly.pdbx_strand_id
1 'polypeptide(L)'
;MSHYESEYTDELYSLIDAFKSFISKNKKLTESVKLQAGNFIYFIRKFSDVKFRYFLEDKITISKLNSELIQSEVINKVWLLEKIQELNN
;
A
#
# COMPACT_ATOMS: atom_id res chain seq x y z
N MET A 1 -1.24 -15.62 -15.43
CA MET A 1 -1.29 -14.15 -15.40
C MET A 1 -1.51 -13.67 -16.82
N SER A 2 -2.60 -12.98 -17.08
CA SER A 2 -2.87 -12.40 -18.40
C SER A 2 -1.92 -11.21 -18.63
N HIS A 3 -1.56 -10.91 -19.89
CA HIS A 3 -0.67 -9.78 -20.22
C HIS A 3 -1.16 -8.45 -19.62
N TYR A 4 -2.47 -8.26 -19.52
CA TYR A 4 -3.09 -7.05 -18.97
C TYR A 4 -2.84 -6.86 -17.46
N GLU A 5 -2.91 -7.91 -16.64
CA GLU A 5 -2.70 -7.79 -15.18
C GLU A 5 -1.24 -7.47 -14.81
N SER A 6 -0.30 -7.88 -15.68
CA SER A 6 1.12 -7.57 -15.52
C SER A 6 1.39 -6.08 -15.75
N GLU A 7 0.82 -5.49 -16.80
CA GLU A 7 1.01 -4.07 -17.13
C GLU A 7 0.48 -3.15 -16.02
N TYR A 8 -0.71 -3.42 -15.48
CA TYR A 8 -1.27 -2.64 -14.36
C TYR A 8 -0.41 -2.70 -13.09
N THR A 9 0.21 -3.86 -12.84
CA THR A 9 1.07 -4.06 -11.68
C THR A 9 2.35 -3.24 -11.80
N ASP A 10 2.95 -3.22 -13.00
CA ASP A 10 4.19 -2.48 -13.28
C ASP A 10 3.98 -0.94 -13.28
N GLU A 11 2.84 -0.47 -13.79
CA GLU A 11 2.47 0.96 -13.71
C GLU A 11 2.29 1.41 -12.26
N LEU A 12 1.61 0.61 -11.44
CA LEU A 12 1.41 0.93 -10.03
C LEU A 12 2.73 1.01 -9.27
N TYR A 13 3.64 0.06 -9.46
CA TYR A 13 4.96 0.13 -8.82
C TYR A 13 5.77 1.34 -9.31
N SER A 14 5.67 1.69 -10.58
CA SER A 14 6.32 2.89 -11.13
C SER A 14 5.79 4.18 -10.47
N LEU A 15 4.46 4.28 -10.26
CA LEU A 15 3.84 5.39 -9.53
C LEU A 15 4.30 5.45 -8.06
N ILE A 16 4.39 4.30 -7.41
CA ILE A 16 4.87 4.19 -6.03
C ILE A 16 6.31 4.69 -5.91
N ASP A 17 7.20 4.31 -6.83
CA ASP A 17 8.60 4.72 -6.81
C ASP A 17 8.77 6.21 -7.13
N ALA A 18 7.95 6.75 -8.03
CA ALA A 18 7.89 8.18 -8.29
C ALA A 18 7.43 8.96 -7.04
N PHE A 19 6.38 8.49 -6.36
CA PHE A 19 5.88 9.13 -5.15
C PHE A 19 6.91 9.06 -4.02
N LYS A 20 7.54 7.90 -3.81
CA LYS A 20 8.65 7.73 -2.85
C LYS A 20 9.80 8.72 -3.14
N SER A 21 10.17 8.85 -4.41
CA SER A 21 11.21 9.79 -4.86
C SER A 21 10.83 11.24 -4.58
N PHE A 22 9.56 11.61 -4.79
CA PHE A 22 9.07 12.95 -4.48
C PHE A 22 9.14 13.24 -2.97
N ILE A 23 8.60 12.35 -2.13
CA ILE A 23 8.58 12.54 -0.67
C ILE A 23 9.99 12.65 -0.09
N SER A 24 10.92 11.78 -0.54
CA SER A 24 12.30 11.79 -0.04
C SER A 24 13.08 13.05 -0.43
N LYS A 25 12.87 13.57 -1.63
CA LYS A 25 13.57 14.77 -2.14
C LYS A 25 12.94 16.09 -1.68
N ASN A 26 11.70 16.06 -1.18
CA ASN A 26 11.00 17.27 -0.77
C ASN A 26 11.45 17.73 0.63
N LYS A 27 12.30 18.76 0.66
CA LYS A 27 12.84 19.37 1.88
C LYS A 27 11.80 20.14 2.71
N LYS A 28 10.61 20.43 2.16
CA LYS A 28 9.54 21.14 2.87
C LYS A 28 8.71 20.22 3.77
N LEU A 29 8.79 18.91 3.56
CA LEU A 29 8.06 17.93 4.37
C LEU A 29 8.80 17.66 5.68
N THR A 30 8.05 17.62 6.78
CA THR A 30 8.57 17.17 8.06
C THR A 30 8.86 15.68 8.03
N GLU A 31 9.76 15.21 8.90
CA GLU A 31 10.07 13.77 9.01
C GLU A 31 8.84 12.93 9.39
N SER A 32 7.94 13.47 10.21
CA SER A 32 6.66 12.80 10.53
C SER A 32 5.79 12.60 9.28
N VAL A 33 5.66 13.61 8.42
CA VAL A 33 4.89 13.48 7.17
C VAL A 33 5.55 12.49 6.22
N LYS A 34 6.89 12.50 6.11
CA LYS A 34 7.61 11.51 5.30
C LYS A 34 7.42 10.09 5.82
N LEU A 35 7.42 9.91 7.14
CA LEU A 35 7.15 8.61 7.77
C LEU A 35 5.72 8.13 7.46
N GLN A 36 4.71 8.97 7.64
CA GLN A 36 3.31 8.62 7.36
C GLN A 36 3.08 8.31 5.87
N ALA A 37 3.73 9.05 4.96
CA ALA A 37 3.70 8.77 3.53
C ALA A 37 4.45 7.47 3.17
N GLY A 38 5.57 7.19 3.85
CA GLY A 38 6.30 5.93 3.74
C GLY A 38 5.45 4.73 4.16
N ASN A 39 4.73 4.86 5.28
CA ASN A 39 3.76 3.85 5.73
C ASN A 39 2.64 3.66 4.71
N PHE A 40 2.15 4.73 4.08
CA PHE A 40 1.11 4.64 3.05
C PHE A 40 1.61 3.85 1.83
N ILE A 41 2.82 4.16 1.35
CA ILE A 41 3.46 3.41 0.27
C ILE A 41 3.62 1.93 0.64
N TYR A 42 4.03 1.64 1.88
CA TYR A 42 4.15 0.27 2.37
C TYR A 42 2.81 -0.48 2.29
N PHE A 43 1.72 0.09 2.80
CA PHE A 43 0.41 -0.55 2.76
C PHE A 43 -0.12 -0.74 1.33
N ILE A 44 0.05 0.25 0.45
CA ILE A 44 -0.32 0.11 -0.96
C ILE A 44 0.38 -1.10 -1.58
N ARG A 45 1.71 -1.23 -1.41
CA ARG A 45 2.46 -2.37 -1.96
C ARG A 45 1.96 -3.70 -1.40
N LYS A 46 1.70 -3.76 -0.10
CA LYS A 46 1.18 -4.98 0.54
C LYS A 46 -0.20 -5.37 0.02
N PHE A 47 -1.09 -4.40 -0.18
CA PHE A 47 -2.41 -4.67 -0.76
C PHE A 47 -2.31 -5.16 -2.20
N SER A 48 -1.42 -4.58 -3.00
CA SER A 48 -1.14 -5.05 -4.36
C SER A 48 -0.56 -6.46 -4.36
N ASP A 49 0.41 -6.74 -3.49
CA ASP A 49 1.01 -8.07 -3.38
C ASP A 49 -0.05 -9.12 -2.99
N VAL A 50 -0.91 -8.82 -2.01
CA VAL A 50 -2.02 -9.69 -1.61
C VAL A 50 -3.01 -9.89 -2.76
N LYS A 51 -3.34 -8.85 -3.52
CA LYS A 51 -4.31 -8.93 -4.61
C LYS A 51 -3.77 -9.69 -5.83
N PHE A 52 -2.50 -9.51 -6.16
CA PHE A 52 -1.92 -9.98 -7.43
C PHE A 52 -1.00 -11.19 -7.29
N ARG A 53 -0.32 -11.40 -6.15
CA ARG A 53 0.68 -12.48 -5.98
C ARG A 53 0.20 -13.64 -5.13
N TYR A 54 -0.58 -13.36 -4.09
CA TYR A 54 -1.16 -14.39 -3.25
C TYR A 54 -2.58 -14.63 -3.74
N PHE A 55 -2.98 -15.88 -3.97
CA PHE A 55 -4.39 -16.16 -4.23
C PHE A 55 -5.22 -15.58 -3.07
N LEU A 56 -6.33 -14.91 -3.40
CA LEU A 56 -7.20 -14.01 -2.62
C LEU A 56 -7.68 -14.50 -1.22
N GLU A 57 -7.15 -15.60 -0.69
CA GLU A 57 -7.73 -16.32 0.46
C GLU A 57 -6.82 -16.38 1.69
N ASP A 58 -5.66 -15.73 1.71
CA ASP A 58 -4.83 -15.68 2.92
C ASP A 58 -5.37 -14.68 3.96
N LYS A 59 -6.47 -15.07 4.59
CA LYS A 59 -7.15 -14.34 5.68
C LYS A 59 -6.22 -14.04 6.85
N ILE A 60 -5.21 -14.88 7.09
CA ILE A 60 -4.23 -14.66 8.17
C ILE A 60 -3.35 -13.47 7.81
N THR A 61 -2.86 -13.41 6.57
CA THR A 61 -2.07 -12.27 6.08
C THR A 61 -2.88 -10.99 6.07
N ILE A 62 -4.13 -11.02 5.61
CA ILE A 62 -5.01 -9.85 5.61
C ILE A 62 -5.31 -9.37 7.04
N SER A 63 -5.61 -10.28 7.97
CA SER A 63 -5.85 -9.92 9.37
C SER A 63 -4.62 -9.27 10.02
N LYS A 64 -3.42 -9.79 9.75
CA LYS A 64 -2.17 -9.19 10.26
C LYS A 64 -1.95 -7.80 9.69
N LEU A 65 -2.16 -7.62 8.39
CA LEU A 65 -2.08 -6.32 7.72
C LEU A 65 -3.08 -5.32 8.29
N ASN A 66 -4.29 -5.76 8.68
CA ASN A 66 -5.28 -4.90 9.31
C ASN A 66 -4.82 -4.44 10.69
N SER A 67 -4.30 -5.35 11.52
CA SER A 67 -3.76 -5.00 12.83
C SER A 67 -2.57 -4.03 12.74
N GLU A 68 -1.67 -4.26 11.79
CA GLU A 68 -0.55 -3.37 11.51
C GLU A 68 -1.02 -1.97 11.08
N LEU A 69 -2.02 -1.89 10.19
CA LEU A 69 -2.60 -0.64 9.74
C LEU A 69 -3.26 0.15 10.87
N ILE A 70 -4.02 -0.54 11.74
CA ILE A 70 -4.67 0.09 12.90
C ILE A 70 -3.65 0.72 13.85
N GLN A 71 -2.47 0.12 14.01
CA GLN A 71 -1.41 0.63 14.89
C GLN A 71 -0.52 1.70 14.23
N SER A 72 -0.51 1.75 12.90
CA SER A 72 0.38 2.66 12.16
C SER A 72 -0.17 4.08 12.06
N GLU A 73 0.72 5.07 12.17
CA GLU A 73 0.45 6.43 11.72
C GLU A 73 0.65 6.51 10.21
N VAL A 74 -0.42 6.78 9.48
CA VAL A 74 -0.40 6.74 8.01
C VAL A 74 -1.36 7.77 7.44
N ILE A 75 -0.99 8.38 6.32
CA ILE A 75 -1.90 9.25 5.57
C ILE A 75 -3.03 8.42 4.96
N ASN A 76 -4.22 9.03 4.82
CA ASN A 76 -5.39 8.37 4.22
C ASN A 76 -5.78 7.03 4.88
N LYS A 77 -5.58 6.91 6.21
CA LYS A 77 -5.86 5.68 6.98
C LYS A 77 -7.26 5.12 6.80
N VAL A 78 -8.28 5.99 6.75
CA VAL A 78 -9.68 5.58 6.57
C VAL A 78 -9.86 4.85 5.24
N TRP A 79 -9.34 5.42 4.15
CA TRP A 79 -9.39 4.81 2.84
C TRP A 79 -8.61 3.48 2.78
N LEU A 80 -7.46 3.38 3.45
CA LEU A 80 -6.73 2.10 3.54
C LEU A 80 -7.54 1.01 4.28
N LEU A 81 -8.30 1.39 5.31
CA LEU A 81 -9.19 0.47 6.04
C LEU A 81 -10.36 0.01 5.17
N GLU A 82 -10.89 0.87 4.30
CA GLU A 82 -11.89 0.46 3.31
C GLU A 82 -11.29 -0.56 2.32
N LYS A 83 -10.07 -0.30 1.84
CA LYS A 83 -9.39 -1.20 0.89
C LYS A 83 -9.04 -2.57 1.45
N ILE A 84 -8.69 -2.66 2.73
CA ILE A 84 -8.45 -3.98 3.33
C ILE A 84 -9.74 -4.76 3.59
N GLN A 85 -10.87 -4.07 3.78
CA GLN A 85 -12.19 -4.72 3.84
C GLN A 85 -12.60 -5.27 2.47
N GLU A 86 -12.34 -4.53 1.38
CA GLU A 86 -12.56 -5.02 0.02
C GLU A 86 -11.78 -6.31 -0.30
N LEU A 87 -10.60 -6.51 0.32
CA LEU A 87 -9.81 -7.73 0.15
C LEU A 87 -10.33 -8.93 0.98
N ASN A 88 -11.17 -8.69 1.99
CA ASN A 88 -11.76 -9.74 2.84
C ASN A 88 -13.12 -10.24 2.32
N ASN A 89 -13.75 -9.52 1.40
CA ASN A 89 -15.04 -9.85 0.80
C ASN A 89 -14.87 -10.63 -0.50
#